data_AF-A0A497KKG6-F1
#
_entry.id   AF-A0A497KKG6-F1
#
_cell.length_a   1.000
_cell.length_b   1.000
_cell.length_c   1.000
_cell.angle_alpha   90.00
_cell.angle_beta   90.00
_cell.angle_gamma   90.00
#
_symmetry.space_group_name_H-M   'P 1'
#
loop_
_entity.id
_entity.type
_entity.pdbx_description
1 polymer ?
#
loop_
_entity_poly.entity_id
_entity_poly.type
_entity_poly.pdbx_seq_one_letter_code
_entity_poly.pdbx_strand_id
1 'polypeptide(L)'
;MLGQEWLILIFIAIILLFGTKKLPELARSLGKAKGEFEKGRREIERELKEVSKPMNLGSSGEDSLLKIAKELGIKTEGKTGKEIREEIIKMVKEKR
;
A
#
# COMPACT_ATOMS: atom_id res chain seq x y z
N MET A 1 -15.69 5.91 38.66
CA MET A 1 -15.37 7.34 38.36
C MET A 1 -13.92 7.70 38.61
N LEU A 2 -13.14 6.90 39.36
CA LEU A 2 -11.75 7.23 39.73
C LEU A 2 -10.76 7.41 38.56
N GLY A 3 -10.91 6.71 37.42
CA GLY A 3 -9.94 6.78 36.32
C GLY A 3 -9.87 8.12 35.57
N GLN A 4 -10.98 8.86 35.54
CA GLN A 4 -11.07 10.14 34.83
C GLN A 4 -10.35 11.26 35.59
N GLU A 5 -10.31 11.18 36.92
CA GLU A 5 -9.62 12.10 37.82
C GLU A 5 -8.10 12.01 37.62
N TRP A 6 -7.56 10.79 37.55
CA TRP A 6 -6.13 10.55 37.29
C TRP A 6 -5.69 11.09 35.92
N LEU A 7 -6.53 10.93 34.88
CA LEU A 7 -6.23 11.49 33.55
C LEU A 7 -6.13 13.01 33.57
N ILE A 8 -7.01 13.68 34.32
CA ILE A 8 -6.99 15.15 34.45
C ILE A 8 -5.73 15.60 35.19
N LEU A 9 -5.34 14.92 36.28
CA LEU A 9 -4.12 15.24 37.03
C LEU A 9 -2.87 15.10 36.17
N ILE A 10 -2.75 14.03 35.38
CA ILE A 10 -1.64 13.83 34.46
C ILE A 10 -1.61 14.93 33.39
N PHE A 11 -2.78 15.29 32.85
CA PHE A 11 -2.88 16.34 31.85
C PHE A 11 -2.44 17.71 32.38
N ILE A 12 -2.84 18.05 33.61
CA ILE A 12 -2.41 19.28 34.29
C ILE A 12 -0.89 19.23 34.54
N ALA A 13 -0.35 18.10 35.00
CA ALA A 13 1.09 17.96 35.22
C ALA A 13 1.90 18.19 33.93
N ILE A 14 1.47 17.64 32.80
CA ILE A 14 2.07 17.88 31.48
C ILE A 14 2.00 19.37 31.12
N ILE A 15 0.86 20.02 31.33
CA ILE A 15 0.70 21.46 31.07
C ILE A 15 1.60 22.32 31.96
N LEU A 16 1.83 21.93 33.22
CA LEU A 16 2.72 22.67 34.11
C LEU A 16 4.19 22.53 33.68
N LEU A 17 4.61 21.34 33.24
CA LEU A 17 5.97 21.06 32.79
C LEU A 17 6.30 21.73 31.45
N PHE A 18 5.38 21.66 30.48
CA PHE A 18 5.63 22.10 29.10
C PHE A 18 4.95 23.44 28.76
N GLY A 19 3.99 23.89 29.56
CA GLY A 19 3.19 25.08 29.33
C GLY A 19 1.97 24.85 28.43
N THR A 20 0.92 25.66 28.62
CA THR A 20 -0.34 25.59 27.84
C THR A 20 -0.17 25.87 26.35
N LYS A 21 0.91 26.57 25.95
CA LYS A 21 1.19 26.90 24.55
C LYS A 21 1.74 25.72 23.74
N LYS A 22 2.40 24.74 24.39
CA LYS A 22 3.05 23.63 23.68
C LYS A 22 2.06 22.61 23.14
N LEU A 23 0.98 22.34 23.87
CA LEU A 23 -0.06 21.42 23.43
C LEU A 23 -0.73 21.82 22.09
N PRO A 24 -1.21 23.07 21.90
CA PRO A 24 -1.77 23.50 20.61
C PRO A 24 -0.72 23.62 19.51
N GLU A 25 0.54 23.94 19.85
CA GLU A 25 1.66 23.96 18.90
C GLU A 25 1.94 22.55 18.34
N LEU A 26 1.99 21.54 19.21
CA LEU A 26 2.15 20.13 18.84
C LEU A 26 0.97 19.60 18.02
N ALA A 27 -0.26 19.94 18.41
CA ALA A 27 -1.45 19.55 17.63
C ALA A 27 -1.42 20.14 16.21
N ARG A 28 -1.00 21.40 16.07
CA ARG A 28 -0.84 22.06 14.77
C ARG A 28 0.28 21.44 13.93
N SER A 29 1.44 21.15 14.52
CA SER A 29 2.56 20.55 13.79
C SER A 29 2.25 19.12 13.36
N LEU A 30 1.67 18.30 14.26
CA LEU A 30 1.23 16.95 13.95
C LEU A 30 0.11 16.95 12.89
N GLY A 31 -0.83 17.88 12.99
CA GLY A 31 -1.90 18.05 12.01
C GLY A 31 -1.37 18.39 10.61
N LYS A 32 -0.39 19.31 10.53
CA LYS A 32 0.31 19.64 9.27
C LYS A 32 1.06 18.42 8.73
N ALA A 33 1.86 17.75 9.57
CA ALA A 33 2.63 16.58 9.17
C ALA A 33 1.73 15.45 8.65
N LYS A 34 0.63 15.15 9.36
CA LYS A 34 -0.37 14.18 8.91
C LYS A 34 -1.02 14.61 7.60
N GLY A 35 -1.35 15.90 7.44
CA GLY A 35 -1.93 16.44 6.22
C GLY A 35 -1.02 16.28 5.01
N GLU A 36 0.26 16.65 5.13
CA GLU A 36 1.24 16.48 4.05
C GLU A 36 1.54 15.00 3.77
N PHE A 37 1.61 14.15 4.80
CA PHE A 37 1.77 12.72 4.64
C PHE A 37 0.60 12.08 3.86
N GLU A 38 -0.64 12.42 4.19
CA GLU A 38 -1.83 11.94 3.47
C GLU A 38 -1.86 12.43 2.02
N LYS A 39 -1.43 13.67 1.74
CA LYS A 39 -1.31 14.18 0.36
C LYS A 39 -0.27 13.39 -0.42
N GLY A 40 0.93 13.22 0.12
CA GLY A 40 1.99 12.43 -0.52
C GLY A 40 1.58 10.98 -0.76
N ARG A 41 0.89 10.35 0.21
CA ARG A 41 0.37 8.98 0.04
C ARG A 41 -0.65 8.90 -1.10
N ARG A 42 -1.55 9.89 -1.22
CA ARG A 42 -2.54 9.94 -2.32
C ARG A 42 -1.89 10.18 -3.68
N GLU A 43 -0.83 10.97 -3.74
CA GLU A 43 -0.07 11.20 -4.96
C GLU A 43 0.62 9.92 -5.42
N ILE A 44 1.32 9.23 -4.52
CA ILE A 44 1.90 7.90 -4.78
C ILE A 44 0.84 6.89 -5.23
N GLU A 45 -0.32 6.86 -4.57
CA GLU A 45 -1.41 5.95 -4.96
C GLU A 45 -1.96 6.27 -6.35
N ARG A 46 -2.04 7.55 -6.73
CA ARG A 46 -2.42 7.98 -8.09
C ARG A 46 -1.37 7.56 -9.11
N GLU A 47 -0.09 7.81 -8.85
CA GLU A 47 1.01 7.41 -9.74
C GLU A 47 1.02 5.88 -9.91
N LEU A 48 0.90 5.12 -8.83
CA LEU A 48 0.80 3.65 -8.89
C LEU A 48 -0.43 3.19 -9.67
N LYS A 49 -1.56 3.89 -9.55
CA LYS A 49 -2.77 3.60 -10.31
C LYS A 49 -2.65 3.98 -11.79
N GLU A 50 -1.85 4.99 -12.13
CA GLU A 50 -1.53 5.35 -13.51
C GLU A 50 -0.55 4.37 -14.15
N VAL A 51 0.43 3.87 -13.39
CA VAL A 51 1.33 2.79 -13.82
C VAL A 51 0.60 1.44 -13.92
N SER A 52 -0.36 1.18 -13.03
CA SER A 52 -1.15 -0.05 -13.02
C SER A 52 -2.40 0.02 -13.89
N LYS A 53 -2.81 1.21 -14.38
CA LYS A 53 -3.65 1.27 -15.57
C LYS A 53 -2.86 0.55 -16.66
N PRO A 54 -3.47 -0.39 -17.40
CA PRO A 54 -2.80 -0.93 -18.55
C PRO A 54 -2.55 0.26 -19.49
N MET A 55 -1.32 0.77 -19.48
CA MET A 55 -0.65 1.13 -20.71
C MET A 55 -1.02 -0.02 -21.64
N ASN A 56 -1.72 0.29 -22.75
CA ASN A 56 -2.03 -0.71 -23.78
C ASN A 56 -0.83 -1.65 -23.85
N LEU A 57 -1.01 -2.89 -23.40
CA LEU A 57 0.07 -3.85 -23.27
C LEU A 57 0.47 -4.18 -24.69
N GLY A 58 1.37 -3.38 -25.26
CA GLY A 58 2.16 -3.81 -26.39
C GLY A 58 3.09 -4.90 -25.90
N SER A 59 3.02 -6.06 -26.56
CA SER A 59 4.04 -7.11 -26.76
C SER A 59 4.92 -7.62 -25.59
N SER A 60 5.39 -6.78 -24.67
CA SER A 60 6.44 -7.13 -23.69
C SER A 60 5.95 -7.99 -22.51
N GLY A 61 4.67 -7.86 -22.12
CA GLY A 61 4.09 -8.69 -21.05
C GLY A 61 3.79 -10.13 -21.48
N GLU A 62 3.44 -10.33 -22.75
CA GLU A 62 3.16 -11.65 -23.33
C GLU A 62 4.45 -12.48 -23.44
N ASP A 63 5.57 -11.85 -23.83
CA ASP A 63 6.89 -12.49 -23.90
C ASP A 63 7.36 -13.10 -22.57
N SER A 64 7.06 -12.43 -21.45
CA SER A 64 7.44 -12.91 -20.11
C SER A 64 6.59 -14.09 -19.66
N LEU A 65 5.29 -14.08 -19.96
CA LEU A 65 4.39 -15.19 -19.69
C LEU A 65 4.76 -16.43 -20.51
N LEU A 66 5.16 -16.24 -21.77
CA LEU A 66 5.62 -17.32 -22.64
C LEU A 66 6.92 -17.96 -22.14
N LYS A 67 7.87 -17.16 -21.63
CA LYS A 67 9.11 -17.69 -21.02
C LYS A 67 8.83 -18.59 -19.83
N ILE A 68 7.98 -18.13 -18.90
CA ILE A 68 7.62 -18.90 -17.70
C ILE A 68 6.88 -20.19 -18.08
N ALA A 69 5.93 -20.11 -19.03
CA ALA A 69 5.21 -21.27 -19.51
C ALA A 69 6.15 -22.31 -20.14
N LYS A 70 7.12 -21.86 -20.94
CA LYS A 70 8.12 -22.72 -21.59
C LYS A 70 9.05 -23.40 -20.58
N GLU A 71 9.46 -22.68 -19.54
CA GLU A 71 10.30 -23.20 -18.45
C GLU A 71 9.57 -24.21 -17.57
N LEU A 72 8.24 -24.07 -17.45
CA LEU A 72 7.36 -25.04 -16.78
C LEU A 72 6.91 -26.20 -17.69
N GLY A 73 7.32 -26.22 -18.96
CA GLY A 73 6.93 -27.24 -19.93
C GLY A 73 5.45 -27.18 -20.35
N ILE A 74 4.79 -26.05 -20.14
CA ILE A 74 3.38 -25.85 -20.50
C ILE A 74 3.27 -25.59 -22.00
N LYS A 75 2.37 -26.29 -22.69
CA LYS A 75 2.07 -26.02 -24.12
C LYS A 75 1.39 -24.66 -24.25
N THR A 76 2.05 -23.73 -24.93
CA THR A 76 1.58 -22.36 -25.18
C THR A 76 0.88 -22.19 -26.54
N GLU A 77 0.96 -23.19 -27.42
CA GLU A 77 0.39 -23.15 -28.77
C GLU A 77 -1.14 -23.24 -28.72
N GLY A 78 -1.81 -22.25 -29.32
CA GLY A 78 -3.28 -22.19 -29.41
C GLY A 78 -4.01 -21.65 -28.18
N LYS A 79 -3.30 -21.15 -27.17
CA LYS A 79 -3.89 -20.60 -25.93
C LYS A 79 -3.75 -19.08 -25.88
N THR A 80 -4.75 -18.41 -25.33
CA THR A 80 -4.68 -16.97 -25.05
C THR A 80 -3.79 -16.69 -23.83
N GLY A 81 -3.22 -15.48 -23.74
CA GLY A 81 -2.39 -15.09 -22.59
C GLY A 81 -3.09 -15.20 -21.23
N LYS A 82 -4.43 -15.17 -21.21
CA LYS A 82 -5.24 -15.41 -20.00
C LYS A 82 -5.25 -16.88 -19.59
N GLU A 83 -5.43 -17.79 -20.54
CA GLU A 83 -5.45 -19.24 -20.29
C GLU A 83 -4.07 -19.74 -19.82
N ILE A 84 -3.00 -19.26 -20.45
CA ILE A 84 -1.62 -19.58 -20.03
C ILE A 84 -1.38 -19.15 -18.58
N ARG A 85 -1.87 -17.96 -18.19
CA ARG A 85 -1.74 -17.45 -16.83
C ARG A 85 -2.49 -18.31 -15.81
N GLU A 86 -3.71 -18.73 -16.09
CA GLU A 86 -4.51 -19.57 -15.19
C GLU A 86 -3.86 -20.94 -14.97
N GLU A 87 -3.29 -21.53 -16.01
CA GLU A 87 -2.65 -22.84 -15.95
C GLU A 87 -1.33 -22.82 -15.17
N ILE A 88 -0.53 -21.76 -15.30
CA ILE A 88 0.66 -21.53 -14.46
C ILE A 88 0.27 -21.44 -12.98
N ILE A 89 -0.78 -20.67 -12.66
CA ILE A 89 -1.24 -20.50 -11.27
C ILE A 89 -1.72 -21.83 -10.69
N LYS A 90 -2.43 -22.63 -11.49
CA LYS A 90 -2.90 -23.95 -11.08
C LYS A 90 -1.72 -24.89 -10.79
N MET A 91 -0.75 -24.97 -11.69
CA MET A 91 0.43 -25.84 -11.52
C MET A 91 1.28 -25.46 -10.29
N VAL A 92 1.46 -24.16 -10.02
CA VAL A 92 2.21 -23.69 -8.84
C VAL A 92 1.47 -24.00 -7.54
N LYS A 93 0.13 -23.96 -7.55
CA LYS A 93 -0.68 -24.34 -6.38
C LYS A 93 -0.73 -25.85 -6.15
N GLU A 94 -0.75 -26.65 -7.21
CA GLU A 94 -0.77 -28.12 -7.13
C GLU A 94 0.56 -28.72 -6.68
N LYS A 95 1.68 -27.99 -6.86
CA LYS A 95 3.03 -28.44 -6.50
C LYS A 95 3.45 -28.06 -5.06
N ARG A 96 2.54 -27.46 -4.28
CA ARG A 96 2.75 -27.06 -2.88
C ARG A 96 1.99 -27.97 -1.94
#